data_AF-A0A9Q9MIX6-F1
#
_entry.id   AF-A0A9Q9MIX6-F1
#
_cell.length_a   1.000
_cell.length_b   1.000
_cell.length_c   1.000
_cell.angle_alpha   90.00
_cell.angle_beta   90.00
_cell.angle_gamma   90.00
#
_symmetry.space_group_name_H-M   'P 1'
#
loop_
_entity.id
_entity.type
_entity.pdbx_description
1 polymer ?
#
loop_
_entity_poly.entity_id
_entity_poly.type
_entity_poly.pdbx_seq_one_letter_code
_entity_poly.pdbx_strand_id
1 'polypeptide(L)' 'MGRGTGIGGVILVIWLIIGVIAAGQRGYFDSEDTNCAKTGTILVTIVAGPLNYLGVNPKINCDLPEPSK' A
#
# COMPACT_ATOMS: atom_id res chain seq x y z
N MET A 1 -27.56 14.28 -6.15
CA MET A 1 -26.16 14.14 -5.69
C MET A 1 -26.15 13.78 -4.21
N GLY A 2 -26.21 12.50 -3.87
CA GLY A 2 -26.26 12.04 -2.49
C GLY A 2 -24.95 12.34 -1.76
N ARG A 3 -25.05 12.91 -0.56
CA ARG A 3 -23.94 13.27 0.34
C ARG A 3 -23.33 12.00 0.93
N GLY A 4 -22.73 11.14 0.09
CA GLY A 4 -21.96 9.96 0.51
C GLY A 4 -20.56 10.30 1.05
N THR A 5 -20.16 11.57 0.99
CA THR A 5 -18.83 12.06 1.36
C THR A 5 -18.53 11.99 2.86
N GLY A 6 -19.55 11.92 3.72
CA GLY A 6 -19.37 12.08 5.17
C GLY A 6 -18.58 10.95 5.85
N ILE A 7 -18.93 9.70 5.59
CA ILE A 7 -18.34 8.54 6.31
C ILE A 7 -17.27 7.86 5.45
N GLY A 8 -17.56 7.59 4.18
CA GLY A 8 -16.58 6.99 3.26
C GLY A 8 -15.35 7.87 3.07
N GLY A 9 -15.53 9.20 3.00
CA GLY A 9 -14.42 10.15 2.91
C GLY A 9 -13.55 10.14 4.17
N VAL A 10 -14.17 10.10 5.35
CA VAL A 10 -13.43 10.06 6.63
C VAL A 10 -12.64 8.75 6.78
N ILE A 11 -13.23 7.62 6.41
CA ILE A 11 -12.54 6.32 6.43
C ILE A 11 -11.35 6.34 5.49
N LEU A 12 -11.50 6.88 4.27
CA LEU A 12 -10.39 7.01 3.31
C LEU A 12 -9.28 7.93 3.82
N VAL A 13 -9.60 9.03 4.48
CA VAL A 13 -8.60 9.94 5.05
C VAL A 13 -7.80 9.24 6.16
N ILE A 14 -8.46 8.54 7.07
CA ILE A 14 -7.80 7.77 8.14
C ILE A 14 -6.89 6.70 7.53
N TRP A 15 -7.39 5.98 6.53
CA TRP A 15 -6.64 4.96 5.80
C TRP A 15 -5.37 5.52 5.13
N LEU A 16 -5.47 6.69 4.49
CA LEU A 16 -4.32 7.38 3.88
C LEU A 16 -3.30 7.85 4.92
N ILE A 17 -3.75 8.40 6.05
CA ILE A 17 -2.87 8.84 7.14
C ILE A 17 -2.06 7.67 7.68
N ILE A 18 -2.69 6.52 7.92
CA ILE A 18 -2.02 5.30 8.40
C ILE A 18 -0.98 4.84 7.37
N GLY A 19 -1.33 4.83 6.08
CA GLY A 19 -0.42 4.45 5.00
C GLY A 19 0.81 5.35 4.90
N VAL A 20 0.63 6.67 5.06
CA VAL A 20 1.74 7.64 5.05
C VAL A 20 2.66 7.43 6.26
N ILE A 21 2.10 7.24 7.46
CA ILE A 21 2.90 6.98 8.67
C ILE A 21 3.71 5.68 8.50
N ALA A 22 3.10 4.61 7.97
CA ALA A 22 3.78 3.35 7.72
C ALA A 22 4.92 3.48 6.70
N ALA A 23 4.71 4.23 5.61
CA ALA A 23 5.75 4.51 4.63
C ALA A 23 6.93 5.29 5.24
N GLY A 24 6.66 6.22 6.15
CA GLY A 24 7.68 6.98 6.87
C GLY A 24 8.46 6.12 7.86
N GLN A 25 7.78 5.29 8.65
CA GLN A 25 8.43 4.34 9.56
C GLN A 25 9.34 3.34 8.84
N ARG A 26 9.04 3.03 7.58
CA ARG A 26 9.84 2.13 6.74
C ARG A 26 11.02 2.83 6.05
N GLY A 27 11.23 4.12 6.31
CA GLY A 27 12.28 4.92 5.69
C GLY A 27 12.06 5.20 4.21
N TYR A 28 10.85 5.00 3.68
CA TYR A 28 10.59 5.19 2.24
C TYR A 28 10.63 6.66 1.80
N PHE A 29 10.62 7.62 2.74
CA PHE A 29 10.78 9.05 2.43
C PHE A 29 12.25 9.53 2.47
N ASP A 30 13.19 8.70 2.93
CA ASP A 30 14.56 9.09 3.24
C ASP A 30 15.56 8.66 2.14
N SER A 31 15.28 8.97 0.86
CA SER A 31 16.24 8.62 -0.22
C SER A 31 16.16 9.56 -1.41
N GLU A 32 17.32 9.99 -1.89
CA GLU A 32 17.52 10.95 -2.99
C GLU A 32 17.18 10.36 -4.38
N ASP A 33 17.13 9.04 -4.52
CA ASP A 33 16.78 8.34 -5.77
C ASP A 33 15.28 7.95 -5.81
N THR A 34 14.44 8.90 -6.22
CA THR A 34 13.04 8.62 -6.59
C THR A 34 12.98 7.81 -7.89
N ASN A 35 12.82 6.50 -7.79
CA ASN A 35 12.63 5.60 -8.94
C ASN A 35 11.20 5.03 -8.97
N CYS A 36 10.69 4.65 -10.15
CA CYS A 36 9.38 4.01 -10.35
C CYS A 36 9.14 2.83 -9.39
N ALA A 37 10.17 2.03 -9.11
CA ALA A 37 10.07 0.92 -8.15
C ALA A 37 9.80 1.40 -6.71
N LYS A 38 10.40 2.52 -6.30
CA LYS A 38 10.21 3.11 -4.97
C LYS A 38 8.83 3.75 -4.83
N THR A 39 8.43 4.54 -5.83
CA THR A 39 7.09 5.14 -5.88
C THR A 39 6.00 4.06 -5.91
N GLY A 40 6.20 3.00 -6.70
CA GLY A 40 5.31 1.84 -6.73
C GLY A 40 5.21 1.15 -5.37
N THR A 41 6.34 0.98 -4.68
CA THR A 41 6.37 0.38 -3.33
C THR A 41 5.61 1.23 -2.31
N ILE A 42 5.75 2.56 -2.35
CA ILE A 42 5.00 3.48 -1.47
C ILE A 42 3.50 3.40 -1.77
N LEU A 43 3.11 3.45 -3.05
CA LEU A 43 1.71 3.35 -3.46
C LEU A 43 1.08 2.02 -3.00
N VAL A 44 1.78 0.92 -3.26
CA VAL A 44 1.37 -0.42 -2.82
C VAL A 44 1.31 -0.50 -1.30
N THR A 45 2.21 0.15 -0.56
CA THR A 45 2.17 0.14 0.92
C THR A 45 0.98 0.91 1.46
N ILE A 46 0.64 2.06 0.87
CA ILE A 46 -0.56 2.83 1.24
C ILE A 46 -1.83 2.02 0.95
N VAL A 47 -1.86 1.29 -0.17
CA VAL A 47 -3.02 0.49 -0.57
C VAL A 47 -3.12 -0.82 0.21
N ALA A 48 -2.08 -1.64 0.15
CA ALA A 48 -2.02 -2.96 0.74
C ALA A 48 -1.93 -2.90 2.26
N GLY A 49 -1.37 -1.85 2.87
CA GLY A 49 -1.21 -1.74 4.32
C GLY A 49 -2.54 -1.93 5.06
N PRO A 50 -3.54 -1.07 4.84
CA PRO A 50 -4.80 -1.21 5.54
C PRO A 50 -5.74 -2.24 4.89
N LEU A 51 -5.53 -2.65 3.63
CA LEU A 51 -6.20 -3.84 3.07
C LEU A 51 -5.72 -5.15 3.72
N ASN A 52 -4.47 -5.22 4.18
CA ASN A 52 -3.94 -6.38 4.89
C ASN A 52 -4.64 -6.55 6.25
N TYR A 53 -4.95 -5.45 6.95
CA TYR A 53 -5.80 -5.47 8.14
C TYR A 53 -7.25 -5.91 7.86
N LEU A 54 -7.72 -5.80 6.62
CA LEU A 54 -8.99 -6.35 6.17
C LEU A 54 -8.90 -7.84 5.79
N GLY A 55 -7.74 -8.48 5.98
CA GLY A 55 -7.55 -9.92 5.74
C GLY A 55 -7.56 -10.31 4.26
N VAL A 56 -7.37 -9.35 3.35
CA VAL A 56 -7.31 -9.62 1.91
C VAL A 56 -6.02 -10.40 1.63
N ASN A 57 -6.16 -11.70 1.35
CA ASN A 57 -5.04 -12.61 1.05
C ASN A 57 -5.06 -12.98 -0.45
N PRO A 58 -4.49 -12.13 -1.33
CA PRO A 58 -4.49 -12.38 -2.76
C PRO A 58 -3.55 -13.56 -3.06
N LYS A 59 -4.14 -14.71 -3.40
CA LYS A 59 -3.39 -15.87 -3.88
C LYS A 59 -2.95 -15.60 -5.32
N ILE A 60 -1.67 -15.30 -5.50
CA ILE A 60 -1.04 -15.26 -6.82
C ILE A 60 -0.58 -16.68 -7.16
N ASN A 61 -1.02 -17.21 -8.30
CA ASN A 61 -0.42 -18.42 -8.86
C ASN A 61 0.85 -17.98 -9.60
N CYS A 62 2.00 -18.22 -8.97
CA CYS A 62 3.29 -18.04 -9.61
C CYS A 62 3.85 -19.42 -9.94
N ASP A 63 3.99 -19.72 -11.23
CA ASP A 63 4.87 -20.79 -11.70
C ASP A 63 6.32 -20.32 -11.47
N LEU A 64 6.89 -20.77 -10.36
CA LEU A 64 8.29 -20.52 -10.03
C LEU A 64 9.14 -21.53 -10.82
N PRO A 65 10.09 -21.08 -11.66
CA PRO A 65 11.01 -22.01 -12.32
C PRO A 65 11.85 -22.74 -11.28
N GLU A 66 12.08 -24.04 -11.49
CA GLU A 66 12.91 -24.85 -10.59
C GLU A 66 14.31 -24.24 -10.45
N PRO A 67 14.82 -24.11 -9.21
CA PRO A 67 16.14 -23.54 -8.98
C PRO A 67 17.20 -24.44 -9.64
N SER A 68 18.02 -23.83 -10.50
CA SER A 68 19.15 -24.53 -11.11
C SER A 68 20.22 -24.80 -10.05
N LYS A 69 20.77 -26.03 -10.09
CA LYS A 69 21.76 -26.55 -9.16
C LYS A 69 23.13 -25.89 -9.31
#